data_AF-A0A536B1M9-F1
#
_entry.id   AF-A0A536B1M9-F1
#
_cell.length_a   1.000
_cell.length_b   1.000
_cell.length_c   1.000
_cell.angle_alpha   90.00
_cell.angle_beta   90.00
_cell.angle_gamma   90.00
#
_symmetry.space_group_name_H-M   'P 1'
#
loop_
_entity.id
_entity.type
_entity.pdbx_description
1 polymer ?
#
loop_
_entity_poly.entity_id
_entity_poly.type
_entity_poly.pdbx_seq_one_letter_code
_entity_poly.pdbx_strand_id
1 'polypeptide(L)'
;MPDLGGMWTTFVNNPLVQLAVRGVGLYVLALYLAMVFWTIRDAQQRTENPMLPYLAGLLVVALNILGLFLYLIVRPKETLGEAYERQLAEESLLAEAEQRVVCPTCKERVQEDYILCPTCRTRLKRMCPSCAKLIRPEWNICPYCAKDFDERDWTVHAGGKAAE
;
A
#
# COMPACT_ATOMS: atom_id res chain seq x y z
N MET A 1 -8.13 72.32 11.45
CA MET A 1 -7.78 70.88 11.53
C MET A 1 -7.77 70.35 10.11
N PRO A 2 -6.74 69.62 9.66
CA PRO A 2 -6.73 69.07 8.30
C PRO A 2 -7.96 68.18 8.13
N ASP A 3 -8.75 68.45 7.08
CA ASP A 3 -9.94 67.67 6.75
C ASP A 3 -9.51 66.34 6.11
N LEU A 4 -9.22 65.37 6.97
CA LEU A 4 -8.81 64.01 6.59
C LEU A 4 -9.86 63.33 5.69
N GLY A 5 -11.15 63.69 5.82
CA GLY A 5 -12.23 63.13 5.00
C GLY A 5 -12.19 63.65 3.56
N GLY A 6 -11.93 64.94 3.37
CA GLY A 6 -11.75 65.54 2.04
C GLY A 6 -10.52 64.99 1.29
N MET A 7 -9.43 64.73 2.01
CA MET A 7 -8.23 64.13 1.40
C MET A 7 -8.45 62.65 1.02
N TRP A 8 -9.16 61.88 1.85
CA TRP A 8 -9.47 60.48 1.57
C TRP A 8 -10.38 60.30 0.34
N THR A 9 -11.45 61.09 0.24
CA THR A 9 -12.40 61.02 -0.89
C THR A 9 -11.74 61.42 -2.21
N THR A 10 -10.89 62.44 -2.21
CA THR A 10 -10.12 62.86 -3.39
C THR A 10 -9.14 61.75 -3.83
N PHE A 11 -8.54 61.02 -2.88
CA PHE A 11 -7.65 59.91 -3.17
C PHE A 11 -8.38 58.69 -3.74
N VAL A 12 -9.52 58.30 -3.15
CA VAL A 12 -10.33 57.13 -3.59
C VAL A 12 -11.05 57.38 -4.92
N ASN A 13 -11.38 58.64 -5.23
CA ASN A 13 -12.03 59.00 -6.50
C ASN A 13 -11.04 59.08 -7.68
N ASN A 14 -9.74 58.91 -7.46
CA ASN A 14 -8.77 58.89 -8.54
C ASN A 14 -8.91 57.58 -9.36
N PRO A 15 -9.07 57.64 -10.70
CA PRO A 15 -9.26 56.46 -11.54
C PRO A 15 -8.09 55.47 -11.45
N LEU A 16 -6.86 55.94 -11.23
CA LEU A 16 -5.69 55.07 -11.03
C LEU A 16 -5.81 54.26 -9.74
N VAL A 17 -6.28 54.89 -8.65
CA VAL A 17 -6.48 54.24 -7.36
C VAL A 17 -7.60 53.20 -7.45
N GLN A 18 -8.69 53.51 -8.14
CA GLN A 18 -9.78 52.53 -8.35
C GLN A 18 -9.34 51.31 -9.15
N LEU A 19 -8.54 51.50 -10.21
CA LEU A 19 -7.96 50.40 -10.97
C LEU A 19 -7.01 49.56 -10.11
N ALA A 20 -6.15 50.20 -9.31
CA ALA A 20 -5.24 49.51 -8.41
C ALA A 20 -5.99 48.69 -7.34
N VAL A 21 -7.01 49.26 -6.69
CA VAL A 21 -7.84 48.57 -5.70
C VAL A 21 -8.56 47.37 -6.32
N ARG A 22 -9.12 47.51 -7.53
CA ARG A 22 -9.74 46.39 -8.25
C ARG A 22 -8.73 45.28 -8.57
N GLY A 23 -7.53 45.64 -9.02
CA GLY A 23 -6.45 44.69 -9.28
C GLY A 23 -6.02 43.93 -8.02
N VAL A 24 -5.82 44.64 -6.91
CA VAL A 24 -5.51 44.02 -5.61
C VAL A 24 -6.64 43.12 -5.14
N GLY A 25 -7.90 43.55 -5.28
CA GLY A 25 -9.06 42.72 -4.94
C GLY A 25 -9.11 41.41 -5.71
N LEU A 26 -8.89 41.46 -7.03
CA LEU A 26 -8.82 40.26 -7.87
C LEU A 26 -7.65 39.34 -7.50
N TYR A 27 -6.50 39.92 -7.16
CA TYR A 27 -5.33 39.16 -6.71
C TYR A 27 -5.59 38.44 -5.37
N VAL A 28 -6.15 39.14 -4.39
CA VAL A 28 -6.53 38.55 -3.09
C VAL A 28 -7.58 37.45 -3.29
N LEU A 29 -8.55 37.66 -4.17
CA LEU A 29 -9.54 36.64 -4.51
C LEU A 29 -8.89 35.41 -5.15
N ALA A 30 -7.94 35.60 -6.06
CA ALA A 30 -7.20 34.49 -6.67
C ALA A 30 -6.38 33.72 -5.64
N LEU A 31 -5.70 34.40 -4.71
CA LEU A 31 -4.99 33.76 -3.61
C LEU A 31 -5.93 32.98 -2.67
N TYR A 32 -7.11 33.52 -2.39
CA TYR A 32 -8.11 32.86 -1.58
C TYR A 32 -8.61 31.57 -2.25
N LEU A 33 -8.95 31.63 -3.54
CA LEU A 33 -9.34 30.44 -4.30
C LEU A 33 -8.21 29.42 -4.39
N ALA A 34 -6.97 29.87 -4.58
CA ALA A 34 -5.79 29.01 -4.59
C ALA A 34 -5.59 28.31 -3.23
N MET A 35 -5.79 29.03 -2.12
CA MET A 35 -5.76 28.45 -0.77
C MET A 35 -6.81 27.36 -0.61
N VAL A 36 -8.07 27.64 -0.96
CA VAL A 36 -9.17 26.65 -0.85
C VAL A 36 -8.88 25.43 -1.74
N PHE A 37 -8.49 25.65 -2.99
CA PHE A 37 -8.13 24.58 -3.92
C PHE A 37 -6.96 23.73 -3.38
N TRP A 38 -5.92 24.36 -2.83
CA TRP A 38 -4.80 23.68 -2.21
C TRP A 38 -5.23 22.81 -1.04
N THR A 39 -6.12 23.30 -0.17
CA THR A 39 -6.62 22.49 0.97
C THR A 39 -7.40 21.26 0.54
N ILE A 40 -8.24 21.37 -0.50
CA ILE A 40 -8.99 20.23 -1.04
C ILE A 40 -8.02 19.22 -1.68
N ARG A 41 -7.04 19.71 -2.46
CA ARG A 41 -6.04 18.84 -3.11
C ARG A 41 -5.15 18.12 -2.09
N ASP A 42 -4.67 18.80 -1.05
CA ASP A 42 -3.87 18.20 0.03
C ASP A 42 -4.69 17.18 0.81
N ALA A 43 -5.98 17.46 1.10
CA ALA A 43 -6.86 16.51 1.77
C ALA A 43 -7.15 15.26 0.90
N GLN A 44 -7.33 15.42 -0.41
CA GLN A 44 -7.53 14.29 -1.34
C GLN A 44 -6.32 13.35 -1.40
N GLN A 45 -5.09 13.87 -1.25
CA GLN A 45 -3.89 13.04 -1.25
C GLN A 45 -3.69 12.24 0.05
N ARG A 46 -4.41 12.59 1.12
CA ARG A 46 -4.26 12.01 2.46
C ARG A 46 -5.42 11.10 2.87
N THR A 47 -6.53 11.07 2.12
CA THR A 47 -7.76 10.41 2.56
C THR A 47 -8.39 9.60 1.43
N GLU A 48 -8.73 8.33 1.69
CA GLU A 48 -9.43 7.48 0.71
C GLU A 48 -10.87 7.94 0.49
N ASN A 49 -11.48 8.53 1.52
CA ASN A 49 -12.86 8.97 1.50
C ASN A 49 -13.01 10.24 0.64
N PRO A 50 -13.83 10.21 -0.44
CA PRO A 50 -13.96 11.34 -1.36
C PRO A 50 -14.68 12.55 -0.74
N MET A 51 -15.42 12.37 0.36
CA MET A 51 -16.24 13.42 0.98
C MET A 51 -15.47 14.30 1.97
N LEU A 52 -14.45 13.75 2.64
CA LEU A 52 -13.68 14.45 3.68
C LEU A 52 -12.93 15.71 3.16
N PRO A 53 -12.33 15.68 1.95
CA PRO A 53 -11.68 16.85 1.36
C PRO A 53 -12.60 18.04 1.12
N TYR A 54 -13.85 17.79 0.73
CA TYR A 54 -14.83 18.86 0.51
C TYR A 54 -15.29 19.49 1.82
N LEU A 55 -15.44 18.69 2.89
CA LEU A 55 -15.73 19.20 4.23
C LEU A 55 -14.57 20.08 4.76
N ALA A 56 -13.32 19.68 4.52
CA ALA A 56 -12.15 20.48 4.88
C ALA A 56 -12.11 21.81 4.10
N GLY A 57 -12.35 21.78 2.79
CA GLY A 57 -12.46 22.99 1.97
C GLY A 57 -13.61 23.90 2.42
N LEU A 58 -14.78 23.33 2.75
CA LEU A 58 -15.93 24.08 3.27
C LEU A 58 -15.63 24.75 4.62
N LEU A 59 -14.90 24.07 5.50
CA LEU A 59 -14.44 24.63 6.77
C LEU A 59 -13.52 25.84 6.55
N VAL A 60 -12.57 25.74 5.61
CA VAL A 60 -11.66 26.85 5.25
C VAL A 60 -12.45 28.01 4.62
N VAL A 61 -13.48 27.73 3.83
CA VAL A 61 -14.36 28.77 3.26
C VAL A 61 -15.17 29.48 4.35
N ALA A 62 -15.69 28.75 5.33
CA ALA A 62 -16.50 29.32 6.40
C ALA A 62 -15.66 30.12 7.43
N LEU A 63 -14.50 29.60 7.81
CA LEU A 63 -13.66 30.15 8.89
C LEU A 63 -12.44 30.92 8.39
N ASN A 64 -12.27 31.06 7.06
CA ASN A 64 -11.13 31.72 6.40
C ASN A 64 -9.77 31.23 6.98
N ILE A 65 -8.94 32.16 7.45
CA ILE A 65 -7.59 31.91 7.98
C ILE A 65 -7.63 30.99 9.21
N LEU A 66 -8.65 31.14 10.07
CA LEU A 66 -8.81 30.27 11.24
C LEU A 66 -9.12 28.83 10.81
N GLY A 67 -9.89 28.67 9.74
CA GLY A 67 -10.19 27.35 9.17
C GLY A 67 -8.95 26.64 8.63
N LEU A 68 -8.07 27.38 7.95
CA LEU A 68 -6.78 26.86 7.51
C LEU A 68 -5.91 26.42 8.68
N PHE A 69 -5.88 27.20 9.77
CA PHE A 69 -5.08 26.86 10.95
C PHE A 69 -5.58 25.58 11.64
N LEU A 70 -6.90 25.44 11.78
CA LEU A 70 -7.52 24.21 12.29
C LEU A 70 -7.24 23.02 11.37
N TYR A 71 -7.32 23.22 10.05
CA TYR A 71 -7.00 22.19 9.08
C TYR A 71 -5.54 21.71 9.23
N LEU A 72 -4.58 22.62 9.38
CA LEU A 72 -3.16 22.26 9.54
C LEU A 72 -2.89 21.44 10.80
N ILE A 73 -3.69 21.61 11.87
CA ILE A 73 -3.60 20.81 13.10
C ILE A 73 -4.20 19.41 12.91
N VAL A 74 -5.35 19.32 12.24
CA VAL A 74 -6.05 18.05 11.96
C VAL A 74 -5.36 17.25 10.85
N ARG A 75 -4.52 17.89 10.04
CA ARG A 75 -3.83 17.32 8.88
C ARG A 75 -3.15 15.98 9.21
N PRO A 76 -3.58 14.86 8.59
CA PRO A 76 -2.93 13.57 8.75
C PRO A 76 -1.46 13.62 8.31
N LYS A 77 -0.57 13.01 9.10
CA LYS A 77 0.88 13.04 8.82
C LYS A 77 1.29 12.14 7.66
N GLU A 78 0.59 11.02 7.47
CA GLU A 78 0.92 9.99 6.47
C GLU A 78 0.04 10.16 5.23
N THR A 79 0.64 10.05 4.05
CA THR A 79 -0.08 10.07 2.77
C THR A 79 -0.53 8.68 2.37
N LEU A 80 -1.60 8.56 1.56
CA LEU A 80 -2.07 7.24 1.11
C LEU A 80 -1.02 6.46 0.34
N GLY A 81 -0.16 7.16 -0.41
CA GLY A 81 0.93 6.54 -1.16
C GLY A 81 1.96 5.88 -0.25
N GLU A 82 2.40 6.56 0.80
CA GLU A 82 3.35 6.02 1.79
C GLU A 82 2.78 4.80 2.52
N ALA A 83 1.50 4.85 2.90
CA ALA A 83 0.83 3.71 3.54
C ALA A 83 0.75 2.50 2.60
N TYR A 84 0.44 2.72 1.33
CA TYR A 84 0.38 1.67 0.31
C TYR A 84 1.75 1.07 0.01
N GLU A 85 2.80 1.89 -0.13
CA GLU A 85 4.17 1.41 -0.33
C GLU A 85 4.64 0.54 0.83
N ARG A 86 4.31 0.92 2.07
CA ARG A 86 4.64 0.11 3.25
C ARG A 86 3.92 -1.24 3.24
N GLN A 87 2.65 -1.27 2.87
CA GLN A 87 1.89 -2.50 2.71
C GLN A 87 2.51 -3.40 1.64
N LEU A 88 2.84 -2.85 0.46
CA LEU A 88 3.44 -3.59 -0.64
C LEU A 88 4.83 -4.15 -0.25
N ALA A 89 5.61 -3.38 0.50
CA ALA A 89 6.90 -3.84 1.03
C ALA A 89 6.72 -5.02 2.00
N GLU A 90 5.75 -4.95 2.91
CA GLU A 90 5.44 -6.03 3.84
C GLU A 90 4.97 -7.30 3.11
N GLU A 91 4.09 -7.17 2.13
CA GLU A 91 3.63 -8.29 1.28
C GLU A 91 4.78 -8.94 0.51
N SER A 92 5.72 -8.14 -0.01
CA SER A 92 6.89 -8.67 -0.73
C SER A 92 7.79 -9.52 0.18
N LEU A 93 7.99 -9.08 1.43
CA LEU A 93 8.78 -9.80 2.43
C LEU A 93 8.09 -11.10 2.87
N LEU A 94 6.76 -11.10 2.98
CA LEU A 94 5.99 -12.29 3.32
C LEU A 94 5.97 -13.30 2.17
N ALA A 95 5.82 -12.85 0.92
CA ALA A 95 5.86 -13.72 -0.26
C ALA A 95 7.21 -14.46 -0.37
N GLU A 96 8.33 -13.78 -0.09
CA GLU A 96 9.65 -14.41 -0.01
C GLU A 96 9.79 -15.40 1.15
N ALA A 97 9.02 -15.22 2.23
CA ALA A 97 9.00 -16.15 3.36
C ALA A 97 8.17 -17.40 3.06
N GLU A 98 7.03 -17.29 2.39
CA GLU A 98 6.13 -18.40 2.05
C GLU A 98 6.69 -19.35 0.99
N GLN A 99 7.49 -18.86 0.04
CA GLN A 99 8.15 -19.70 -0.97
C GLN A 99 9.17 -20.70 -0.37
N ARG A 100 9.46 -20.60 0.92
CA ARG A 100 10.44 -21.47 1.60
C ARG A 100 9.79 -22.83 1.87
N VAL A 101 10.22 -23.85 1.13
CA VAL A 101 9.87 -25.23 1.45
C VAL A 101 10.55 -25.63 2.75
N VAL A 102 9.78 -26.16 3.71
CA VAL A 102 10.27 -26.53 5.04
C VAL A 102 10.17 -28.05 5.21
N CYS A 103 11.17 -28.66 5.86
CA CYS A 103 11.13 -30.08 6.18
C CYS A 103 10.05 -30.39 7.24
N PRO A 104 9.15 -31.37 7.03
CA PRO A 104 8.10 -31.70 8.00
C PRO A 104 8.64 -32.27 9.33
N THR A 105 9.85 -32.84 9.34
CA THR A 105 10.44 -33.45 10.54
C THR A 105 11.23 -32.46 11.39
N CYS A 106 12.23 -31.79 10.81
CA CYS A 106 13.14 -30.92 11.56
C CYS A 106 12.83 -29.43 11.43
N LYS A 107 11.84 -29.05 10.60
CA LYS A 107 11.48 -27.66 10.29
C LYS A 107 12.61 -26.80 9.70
N GLU A 108 13.68 -27.45 9.22
CA GLU A 108 14.77 -26.76 8.53
C GLU A 108 14.33 -26.34 7.13
N ARG A 109 14.91 -25.24 6.64
CA ARG A 109 14.65 -24.75 5.28
C ARG A 109 15.32 -25.66 4.25
N VAL A 110 14.56 -26.12 3.27
CA VAL A 110 15.03 -27.04 2.23
C VAL A 110 14.70 -26.47 0.86
N GLN A 111 15.59 -26.67 -0.11
CA GLN A 111 15.30 -26.26 -1.48
C GLN A 111 14.30 -27.21 -2.11
N GLU A 112 13.53 -26.71 -3.09
CA GLU A 112 12.50 -27.51 -3.73
C GLU A 112 13.09 -28.75 -4.41
N ASP A 113 14.29 -28.69 -4.97
CA ASP A 113 14.90 -29.82 -5.70
C ASP A 113 15.48 -30.93 -4.81
N TYR A 114 15.46 -30.75 -3.48
CA TYR A 114 16.08 -31.71 -2.57
C TYR A 114 15.24 -32.99 -2.42
N ILE A 115 15.89 -34.14 -2.62
CA ILE A 115 15.27 -35.46 -2.45
C ILE A 115 15.34 -35.90 -0.98
N LEU A 116 16.40 -35.50 -0.27
CA LEU A 116 16.60 -35.72 1.16
C LEU A 116 16.93 -34.41 1.87
N CYS A 117 16.48 -34.27 3.12
CA CYS A 117 16.88 -33.16 3.97
C CYS A 117 18.37 -33.27 4.36
N PRO A 118 19.18 -32.21 4.23
CA PRO A 118 20.60 -32.24 4.60
C PRO A 118 20.84 -32.43 6.10
N THR A 119 19.91 -31.97 6.95
CA THR A 119 20.06 -31.99 8.41
C THR A 119 19.59 -33.30 9.05
N CYS A 120 18.36 -33.71 8.77
CA CYS A 120 17.75 -34.89 9.40
C CYS A 120 17.68 -36.13 8.49
N ARG A 121 18.10 -36.02 7.23
CA ARG A 121 18.03 -37.08 6.21
C ARG A 121 16.63 -37.63 5.95
N THR A 122 15.56 -36.94 6.36
CA THR A 122 14.19 -37.28 5.99
C THR A 122 14.02 -37.19 4.47
N ARG A 123 13.34 -38.17 3.87
CA ARG A 123 13.03 -38.19 2.44
C ARG A 123 11.91 -37.20 2.14
N LEU A 124 12.23 -36.14 1.40
CA LEU A 124 11.32 -35.02 1.10
C LEU A 124 10.50 -35.27 -0.17
N LYS A 125 11.03 -36.03 -1.12
CA LYS A 125 10.38 -36.36 -2.40
C LYS A 125 10.50 -37.85 -2.71
N ARG A 126 9.47 -38.41 -3.34
CA ARG A 126 9.41 -39.80 -3.81
C ARG A 126 9.17 -39.80 -5.31
N MET A 127 9.64 -40.84 -6.00
CA MET A 127 9.37 -41.01 -7.42
C MET A 127 8.03 -41.73 -7.60
N CYS A 128 7.14 -41.22 -8.45
CA CYS A 128 5.88 -41.88 -8.78
C CYS A 128 6.15 -43.16 -9.61
N PRO A 129 5.59 -44.33 -9.25
CA PRO A 129 5.79 -45.58 -9.98
C PRO A 129 5.20 -45.59 -11.40
N SER A 130 4.21 -44.74 -11.71
CA SER A 130 3.57 -44.70 -13.03
C SER A 130 4.16 -43.69 -14.00
N CYS A 131 4.72 -42.57 -13.53
CA CYS A 131 5.26 -41.51 -14.40
C CYS A 131 6.70 -41.09 -14.09
N ALA A 132 7.34 -41.72 -13.10
CA ALA A 132 8.71 -41.44 -12.65
C ALA A 132 9.00 -39.97 -12.24
N LYS A 133 7.97 -39.13 -12.03
CA LYS A 133 8.15 -37.76 -11.52
C LYS A 133 8.27 -37.73 -10.00
N LEU A 134 9.02 -36.75 -9.50
CA LEU A 134 9.18 -36.49 -8.08
C LEU A 134 7.92 -35.83 -7.51
N ILE A 135 7.37 -36.41 -6.46
CA ILE A 135 6.16 -35.95 -5.77
C ILE A 135 6.38 -35.89 -4.26
N ARG A 136 5.54 -35.12 -3.56
CA ARG A 136 5.58 -35.04 -2.10
C ARG A 136 5.04 -36.34 -1.49
N PRO A 137 5.71 -36.89 -0.45
CA PRO A 137 5.28 -38.07 0.31
C PRO A 137 3.84 -38.06 0.83
N GLU A 138 3.31 -36.88 1.10
CA GLU A 138 2.04 -36.62 1.79
C GLU A 138 0.84 -36.66 0.84
N TRP A 139 1.07 -36.68 -0.47
CA TRP A 139 0.02 -36.65 -1.47
C TRP A 139 -0.48 -38.04 -1.82
N ASN A 140 -1.80 -38.24 -1.73
CA ASN A 140 -2.45 -39.52 -2.07
C ASN A 140 -2.68 -39.68 -3.59
N ILE A 141 -2.46 -38.62 -4.37
CA ILE A 141 -2.63 -38.59 -5.82
C ILE A 141 -1.43 -37.93 -6.50
N CYS A 142 -1.02 -38.43 -7.66
CA CYS A 142 0.02 -37.79 -8.46
C CYS A 142 -0.53 -36.60 -9.26
N PRO A 143 -0.07 -35.35 -9.07
CA PRO A 143 -0.56 -34.20 -9.83
C PRO A 143 -0.22 -34.24 -11.33
N TYR A 144 0.78 -35.06 -11.71
CA TYR A 144 1.24 -35.13 -13.09
C TYR A 144 0.54 -36.18 -13.93
N CYS A 145 0.10 -37.29 -13.32
CA CYS A 145 -0.54 -38.40 -14.04
C CYS A 145 -1.94 -38.76 -13.52
N ALA A 146 -2.45 -38.00 -12.54
CA ALA A 146 -3.79 -38.15 -11.94
C ALA A 146 -4.10 -39.57 -11.41
N LYS A 147 -3.08 -40.37 -11.10
CA LYS A 147 -3.24 -41.72 -10.55
C LYS A 147 -3.16 -41.65 -9.02
N ASP A 148 -4.15 -42.24 -8.36
CA ASP A 148 -4.16 -42.42 -6.92
C ASP A 148 -3.16 -43.49 -6.48
N PHE A 149 -2.55 -43.29 -5.31
CA PHE A 149 -1.66 -44.24 -4.66
C PHE A 149 -2.43 -45.01 -3.59
N ASP A 150 -2.50 -46.33 -3.72
CA ASP A 150 -2.97 -47.20 -2.63
C ASP A 150 -1.83 -47.40 -1.61
N GLU A 151 -2.16 -47.64 -0.34
CA GLU A 151 -1.18 -47.85 0.74
C GLU A 151 -0.23 -49.04 0.45
N ARG A 152 -0.72 -49.97 -0.38
CA ARG A 152 0.03 -51.13 -0.89
C ARG A 152 1.12 -50.78 -1.92
N ASP A 153 0.94 -49.70 -2.69
CA ASP A 153 1.90 -49.28 -3.74
C ASP A 153 3.20 -48.72 -3.16
N TRP A 154 3.23 -48.36 -1.87
CA TRP A 154 4.41 -47.79 -1.21
C TRP A 154 5.40 -48.83 -0.69
N THR A 155 5.00 -50.09 -0.52
CA THR A 155 5.83 -51.15 0.08
C THR A 155 6.85 -51.75 -0.89
N VAL A 156 6.72 -51.50 -2.20
CA VAL A 156 7.53 -52.15 -3.25
C VAL A 156 8.88 -51.48 -3.55
N HIS A 157 9.21 -50.34 -2.94
CA HIS A 157 10.46 -49.60 -3.26
C HIS A 157 11.39 -49.33 -2.06
N ALA A 158 11.20 -49.99 -0.92
CA ALA A 158 12.24 -50.13 0.10
C ALA A 158 13.25 -51.20 -0.34
N GLY A 159 13.99 -50.91 -1.42
CA GLY A 159 15.08 -51.77 -1.88
C GLY A 159 16.27 -51.74 -0.92
N GLY A 160 16.23 -52.58 0.10
CA GLY A 160 17.38 -53.00 0.90
C GLY A 160 17.32 -54.52 1.06
N LYS A 161 18.24 -55.24 0.38
CA LYS A 161 18.30 -56.71 0.33
C LYS A 161 18.36 -57.36 1.72
N ALA A 162 17.72 -58.53 1.86
CA ALA A 162 18.26 -59.69 2.58
C ALA A 162 18.12 -60.85 1.58
N ALA A 163 19.19 -61.21 0.85
CA ALA A 163 20.18 -62.19 1.26
C ALA A 163 19.54 -63.58 1.40
N GLU A 164 20.02 -64.46 0.52
CA GLU A 164 19.77 -65.90 0.35
C GLU A 164 19.53 -66.69 1.65
#